data_AF-A7E3G1-F1
#
_entry.id   AF-A7E3G1-F1
#
_cell.length_a   1.000
_cell.length_b   1.000
_cell.length_c   1.000
_cell.angle_alpha   90.00
_cell.angle_beta   90.00
_cell.angle_gamma   90.00
#
_symmetry.space_group_name_H-M   'P 1'
#
loop_
_entity.id
_entity.type
_entity.pdbx_description
1 polymer ?
#
loop_
_entity_poly.entity_id
_entity_poly.type
_entity_poly.pdbx_seq_one_letter_code
_entity_poly.pdbx_strand_id
1 'polypeptide(L)'
;HFFDFNIKYLFYVGLWPSNEAKRIEKIAYKIYEYQLHVLSLIFLVTTGIGTYKNHKDIIALLTNLDKTLVAYNFVFKVIVFVYKREELRKLIEQIVQSGDQITEDRKALMAKLVIVLTGISTVIITAFSCLALFEGEMTIDAWMPFDPMKSKMNLFAASQILAATFVVPCGYRAFAMLGIVCSLILYLRDQLVDLQNKIRDLRFATGNVEKLRDDFKLIVKKHVRLL
;
A
#
# COMPACT_ATOMS: atom_id res chain seq x y z
N HIS A 1 -6.65 11.23 -13.94
CA HIS A 1 -5.32 11.65 -13.44
C HIS A 1 -4.34 10.49 -13.38
N PHE A 2 -3.05 10.78 -13.29
CA PHE A 2 -1.97 9.77 -13.27
C PHE A 2 -1.98 8.87 -12.03
N PHE A 3 -2.62 9.29 -10.92
CA PHE A 3 -2.77 8.47 -9.71
C PHE A 3 -4.11 7.74 -9.60
N ASP A 4 -5.01 7.83 -10.59
CA ASP A 4 -6.40 7.35 -10.47
C ASP A 4 -6.50 5.88 -10.05
N PHE A 5 -5.69 5.01 -10.66
CA PHE A 5 -5.69 3.59 -10.33
C PHE A 5 -5.28 3.35 -8.88
N ASN A 6 -4.21 4.00 -8.42
CA ASN A 6 -3.71 3.86 -7.05
C ASN A 6 -4.68 4.41 -6.03
N ILE A 7 -5.31 5.56 -6.31
CA ILE A 7 -6.33 6.17 -5.45
C ILE A 7 -7.56 5.26 -5.37
N LYS A 8 -8.01 4.69 -6.49
CA LYS A 8 -9.10 3.70 -6.51
C LYS A 8 -8.72 2.47 -5.68
N TYR A 9 -7.51 1.97 -5.81
CA TYR A 9 -7.06 0.82 -5.02
C TYR A 9 -7.02 1.15 -3.51
N LEU A 10 -6.46 2.30 -3.12
CA LEU A 10 -6.48 2.78 -1.74
C LEU A 10 -7.92 2.96 -1.20
N PHE A 11 -8.85 3.40 -2.06
CA PHE A 11 -10.27 3.49 -1.71
C PHE A 11 -10.84 2.10 -1.40
N TYR A 12 -10.63 1.11 -2.28
CA TYR A 12 -11.15 -0.25 -2.10
C TYR A 12 -10.61 -0.95 -0.86
N VAL A 13 -9.33 -0.74 -0.51
CA VAL A 13 -8.74 -1.32 0.71
C VAL A 13 -9.05 -0.52 1.98
N GLY A 14 -9.92 0.49 1.90
CA GLY A 14 -10.39 1.23 3.07
C GLY A 14 -9.36 2.19 3.66
N LEU A 15 -8.51 2.82 2.83
CA LEU A 15 -7.49 3.79 3.26
C LEU A 15 -7.70 5.21 2.71
N TRP A 16 -8.62 5.40 1.75
CA TRP A 16 -8.81 6.66 1.05
C TRP A 16 -10.28 7.06 0.93
N PRO A 17 -10.86 7.76 1.92
CA PRO A 17 -12.25 8.21 1.84
C PRO A 17 -12.43 9.23 0.70
N SER A 18 -13.53 9.13 -0.05
CA SER A 18 -13.86 10.11 -1.09
C SER A 18 -14.41 11.40 -0.48
N ASN A 19 -13.89 12.55 -0.93
CA ASN A 19 -14.34 13.87 -0.48
C ASN A 19 -15.68 14.28 -1.10
N GLU A 20 -15.98 13.78 -2.31
CA GLU A 20 -17.18 14.11 -3.09
C GLU A 20 -18.39 13.22 -2.76
N ALA A 21 -18.18 12.17 -1.96
CA ALA A 21 -19.22 11.22 -1.59
C ALA A 21 -20.33 11.86 -0.73
N LYS A 22 -21.55 11.32 -0.87
CA LYS A 22 -22.72 11.74 -0.06
C LYS A 22 -22.49 11.42 1.41
N ARG A 23 -23.22 12.09 2.31
CA ARG A 23 -23.09 11.91 3.77
C ARG A 23 -23.22 10.45 4.21
N ILE A 24 -24.17 9.70 3.63
CA ILE A 24 -24.41 8.29 3.95
C ILE A 24 -23.23 7.41 3.50
N GLU A 25 -22.73 7.63 2.29
CA GLU A 25 -21.56 6.90 1.74
C GLU A 25 -20.30 7.14 2.59
N LYS A 26 -20.11 8.37 3.08
CA LYS A 26 -19.01 8.70 4.00
C LYS A 26 -19.11 7.96 5.33
N ILE A 27 -20.32 7.83 5.88
CA ILE A 27 -20.55 7.07 7.13
C ILE A 27 -20.28 5.59 6.88
N ALA A 28 -20.82 5.01 5.81
CA ALA A 28 -20.61 3.61 5.45
C ALA A 28 -19.12 3.28 5.25
N TYR A 29 -18.40 4.16 4.55
CA TYR A 29 -16.95 4.02 4.36
C TYR A 29 -16.19 4.06 5.68
N LYS A 30 -16.58 4.93 6.61
CA LYS A 30 -15.94 5.05 7.92
C LYS A 30 -16.17 3.80 8.79
N ILE A 31 -17.36 3.20 8.71
CA ILE A 31 -17.66 1.91 9.36
C ILE A 31 -16.78 0.81 8.76
N TYR A 32 -16.68 0.74 7.43
CA TYR A 32 -15.82 -0.21 6.74
C TYR A 32 -14.34 -0.05 7.12
N GLU A 33 -13.83 1.19 7.13
CA GLU A 33 -12.47 1.51 7.57
C GLU A 33 -12.21 1.03 9.00
N TYR A 34 -13.14 1.31 9.93
CA TYR A 34 -13.05 0.88 11.32
C TYR A 34 -13.08 -0.64 11.47
N GLN A 35 -13.95 -1.34 10.74
CA GLN A 35 -14.02 -2.80 10.75
C GLN A 35 -12.70 -3.42 10.32
N LEU A 36 -12.08 -2.92 9.26
CA LEU A 36 -10.77 -3.41 8.83
C LEU A 36 -9.67 -3.14 9.87
N HIS A 37 -9.71 -2.02 10.60
CA HIS A 37 -8.78 -1.80 11.71
C HIS A 37 -8.99 -2.83 12.83
N VAL A 38 -10.23 -3.06 13.23
CA VAL A 38 -10.56 -4.07 14.24
C VAL A 38 -10.10 -5.46 13.81
N LEU A 39 -10.33 -5.87 12.56
CA LEU A 39 -9.87 -7.16 12.03
C LEU A 39 -8.35 -7.28 12.08
N SER A 40 -7.62 -6.22 11.71
CA SER A 40 -6.16 -6.22 11.80
C SER A 40 -5.65 -6.35 13.24
N LEU A 41 -6.33 -5.74 14.23
CA LEU A 41 -6.00 -5.88 15.64
C LEU A 41 -6.32 -7.28 16.16
N ILE A 42 -7.46 -7.86 15.77
CA ILE A 42 -7.82 -9.25 16.10
C ILE A 42 -6.73 -10.20 15.60
N PHE A 43 -6.25 -10.01 14.37
CA PHE A 43 -5.14 -10.81 13.84
C PHE A 43 -3.89 -10.70 14.73
N LEU A 44 -3.45 -9.48 15.08
CA LEU A 44 -2.27 -9.29 15.92
C LEU A 44 -2.39 -9.89 17.32
N VAL A 45 -3.57 -9.78 17.95
CA VAL A 45 -3.80 -10.33 19.29
C VAL A 45 -3.84 -11.85 19.24
N THR A 46 -4.58 -12.44 18.30
CA THR A 46 -4.72 -13.90 18.20
C THR A 46 -3.39 -14.57 17.87
N THR A 47 -2.65 -14.04 16.90
CA THR A 47 -1.29 -14.52 16.55
C THR A 47 -0.27 -14.26 17.66
N GLY A 48 -0.36 -13.13 18.36
CA GLY A 48 0.48 -12.85 19.52
C GLY A 48 0.29 -13.87 20.66
N ILE A 49 -0.96 -14.20 21.00
CA ILE A 49 -1.27 -15.24 22.01
C ILE A 49 -0.81 -16.61 21.53
N GLY A 50 -1.04 -16.95 20.25
CA GLY A 50 -0.59 -18.22 19.66
C GLY A 50 0.93 -18.39 19.74
N THR A 51 1.66 -17.35 19.36
CA THR A 51 3.13 -17.29 19.40
C THR A 51 3.64 -17.43 20.84
N TYR A 52 3.05 -16.72 21.80
CA TYR A 52 3.44 -16.81 23.21
C TYR A 52 3.15 -18.19 23.83
N LYS A 53 2.08 -18.88 23.41
CA LYS A 53 1.77 -20.23 23.90
C LYS A 53 2.90 -21.22 23.62
N ASN A 54 3.63 -21.03 22.51
CA ASN A 54 4.75 -21.85 22.10
C ASN A 54 6.13 -21.32 22.59
N HIS A 55 6.17 -20.39 23.56
CA HIS A 55 7.42 -19.78 24.07
C HIS A 55 8.48 -20.76 24.60
N LYS A 56 8.08 -21.99 24.93
CA LYS A 56 9.00 -23.02 25.44
C LYS A 56 9.85 -23.64 24.33
N ASP A 57 9.36 -23.62 23.09
CA ASP A 57 10.11 -24.05 21.92
C ASP A 57 10.62 -22.81 21.19
N ILE A 58 11.92 -22.53 21.34
CA ILE A 58 12.56 -21.35 20.77
C ILE A 58 12.49 -21.38 19.24
N ILE A 59 12.57 -22.56 18.61
CA ILE A 59 12.55 -22.69 17.14
C ILE A 59 11.15 -22.34 16.65
N ALA A 60 10.11 -22.96 17.21
CA ALA A 60 8.72 -22.67 16.86
C ALA A 60 8.36 -21.19 17.15
N LEU A 61 8.85 -20.64 18.26
CA LEU A 61 8.65 -19.23 18.61
C LEU A 61 9.25 -18.30 17.55
N LEU A 62 10.51 -18.51 17.16
CA LEU A 62 11.19 -17.66 16.18
C LEU A 62 10.56 -17.77 14.79
N THR A 63 10.16 -18.98 14.36
CA THR A 63 9.46 -19.18 13.08
C THR A 63 8.11 -18.45 13.05
N ASN A 64 7.34 -18.49 14.14
CA ASN A 64 6.08 -17.75 14.23
C ASN A 64 6.29 -16.24 14.33
N LEU A 65 7.33 -15.82 15.06
CA LEU A 65 7.69 -14.41 15.14
C LEU A 65 8.04 -13.85 13.75
N ASP A 66 8.83 -14.56 12.95
CA ASP A 66 9.19 -14.12 11.60
C ASP A 66 7.94 -13.97 10.69
N LYS A 67 7.06 -14.97 10.70
CA LYS A 67 5.79 -14.94 9.96
C LYS A 67 4.89 -13.78 10.39
N THR A 68 4.80 -13.51 11.70
CA THR A 68 3.89 -12.50 12.25
C THR A 68 4.47 -11.09 12.22
N LEU A 69 5.81 -10.92 12.27
CA LEU A 69 6.50 -9.63 12.24
C LEU A 69 6.13 -8.80 11.00
N VAL A 70 5.94 -9.47 9.86
CA VAL A 70 5.45 -8.83 8.63
C VAL A 70 4.08 -8.17 8.86
N ALA A 71 3.17 -8.86 9.54
CA ALA A 71 1.85 -8.33 9.86
C ALA A 71 1.94 -7.14 10.84
N TYR A 72 2.77 -7.23 11.88
CA TYR A 72 3.02 -6.10 12.80
C TYR A 72 3.55 -4.88 12.04
N ASN A 73 4.50 -5.08 11.12
CA ASN A 73 5.04 -4.01 10.29
C ASN A 73 3.96 -3.37 9.39
N PHE A 74 3.10 -4.18 8.79
CA PHE A 74 2.02 -3.70 7.94
C PHE A 74 0.99 -2.90 8.72
N VAL A 75 0.54 -3.39 9.89
CA VAL A 75 -0.40 -2.65 10.74
C VAL A 75 0.20 -1.33 11.21
N PHE A 76 1.47 -1.31 11.61
CA PHE A 76 2.15 -0.07 11.99
C PHE A 76 2.19 0.93 10.82
N LYS A 77 2.54 0.49 9.61
CA LYS A 77 2.50 1.34 8.40
C LYS A 77 1.10 1.87 8.12
N VAL A 78 0.05 1.06 8.31
CA VAL A 78 -1.34 1.49 8.15
C VAL A 78 -1.67 2.62 9.14
N ILE A 79 -1.29 2.49 10.41
CA ILE A 79 -1.51 3.53 11.42
C ILE A 79 -0.83 4.84 11.02
N VAL A 80 0.46 4.76 10.65
CA VAL A 80 1.23 5.93 10.21
C VAL A 80 0.60 6.57 8.97
N PHE A 81 0.16 5.76 8.01
CA PHE A 81 -0.49 6.25 6.80
C PHE A 81 -1.82 6.95 7.11
N VAL A 82 -2.67 6.37 7.96
CA VAL A 82 -3.94 7.01 8.35
C VAL A 82 -3.69 8.35 9.03
N TYR A 83 -2.65 8.46 9.85
CA TYR A 83 -2.24 9.73 10.46
C TYR A 83 -1.76 10.77 9.41
N LYS A 84 -1.01 10.33 8.39
CA LYS A 84 -0.41 11.19 7.37
C LYS A 84 -1.23 11.37 6.09
N ARG A 85 -2.37 10.70 5.94
CA ARG A 85 -3.11 10.65 4.67
C ARG A 85 -3.59 12.01 4.17
N GLU A 86 -3.93 12.94 5.07
CA GLU A 86 -4.38 14.27 4.66
C GLU A 86 -3.24 15.13 4.11
N GLU A 87 -2.02 14.98 4.64
CA GLU A 87 -0.81 15.61 4.06
C GLU A 87 -0.53 15.02 2.68
N LEU A 88 -0.62 13.69 2.54
CA LEU A 88 -0.44 13.00 1.27
C LEU A 88 -1.49 13.41 0.23
N ARG A 89 -2.74 13.60 0.65
CA ARG A 89 -3.82 14.07 -0.22
C ARG A 89 -3.52 15.46 -0.77
N LYS A 90 -3.15 16.40 0.10
CA LYS A 90 -2.76 17.76 -0.32
C LYS A 90 -1.61 17.72 -1.33
N LEU A 91 -0.60 16.87 -1.10
CA LEU A 91 0.51 16.68 -2.04
C LEU A 91 0.02 16.18 -3.41
N ILE A 92 -0.83 15.15 -3.43
CA ILE A 92 -1.37 14.59 -4.68
C ILE A 92 -2.23 15.63 -5.41
N GLU A 93 -3.07 16.37 -4.71
CA GLU A 93 -3.89 17.45 -5.29
C GLU A 93 -3.01 18.56 -5.90
N GLN A 94 -1.95 18.98 -5.20
CA GLN A 94 -0.99 19.95 -5.72
C GLN A 94 -0.28 19.43 -6.98
N ILE A 95 0.12 18.16 -7.01
CA ILE A 95 0.72 17.54 -8.19
C ILE A 95 -0.29 17.50 -9.35
N VAL A 96 -1.54 17.14 -9.08
CA VAL A 96 -2.59 17.12 -10.11
C VAL A 96 -2.86 18.51 -10.69
N GLN A 97 -2.85 19.54 -9.86
CA GLN A 97 -3.05 20.94 -10.26
C GLN A 97 -1.79 21.58 -10.88
N SER A 98 -0.63 20.95 -10.77
CA SER A 98 0.65 21.51 -11.22
C SER A 98 0.73 21.68 -12.74
N GLY A 99 -0.12 20.96 -13.48
CA GLY A 99 -0.11 20.88 -14.94
C GLY A 99 1.01 20.00 -15.50
N ASP A 100 1.75 19.30 -14.64
CA ASP A 100 2.84 18.42 -15.06
C ASP A 100 2.29 17.25 -15.89
N GLN A 101 2.99 16.95 -16.98
CA GLN A 101 2.65 15.84 -17.85
C GLN A 101 3.52 14.62 -17.54
N ILE A 102 2.89 13.46 -17.64
CA ILE A 102 3.52 12.14 -17.51
C ILE A 102 3.09 11.36 -18.74
N THR A 103 4.02 10.62 -19.33
CA THR A 103 3.73 9.76 -20.49
C THR A 103 2.69 8.69 -20.13
N GLU A 104 1.85 8.30 -21.09
CA GLU A 104 0.84 7.26 -20.87
C GLU A 104 1.47 5.92 -20.47
N ASP A 105 2.64 5.58 -21.05
CA ASP A 105 3.40 4.38 -20.68
C ASP A 105 3.77 4.36 -19.20
N ARG A 106 4.08 5.52 -18.62
CA ARG A 106 4.41 5.66 -17.20
C ARG A 106 3.19 5.50 -16.32
N LYS A 107 2.04 6.05 -16.72
CA LYS A 107 0.77 5.81 -16.02
C LYS A 107 0.42 4.31 -16.03
N ALA A 108 0.59 3.66 -17.18
CA ALA A 108 0.40 2.22 -17.30
C ALA A 108 1.40 1.44 -16.44
N LEU A 109 2.67 1.86 -16.38
CA LEU A 109 3.68 1.24 -15.52
C LEU A 109 3.35 1.35 -14.04
N MET A 110 2.90 2.53 -13.58
CA MET A 110 2.46 2.74 -12.19
C MET A 110 1.33 1.78 -11.82
N ALA A 111 0.32 1.63 -12.68
CA ALA A 111 -0.77 0.68 -12.44
C ALA A 111 -0.31 -0.78 -12.49
N LYS A 112 0.48 -1.16 -13.50
CA LYS A 112 1.03 -2.52 -13.65
C LYS A 112 1.85 -2.93 -12.44
N LEU A 113 2.68 -2.03 -11.91
CA LEU A 113 3.51 -2.32 -10.73
C LEU A 113 2.66 -2.77 -9.54
N VAL A 114 1.57 -2.06 -9.26
CA VAL A 114 0.68 -2.37 -8.14
C VAL A 114 -0.08 -3.67 -8.33
N ILE A 115 -0.57 -3.91 -9.56
CA ILE A 115 -1.27 -5.16 -9.92
C ILE A 115 -0.33 -6.34 -9.78
N VAL A 116 0.87 -6.26 -10.37
CA VAL A 116 1.87 -7.32 -10.35
C VAL A 116 2.33 -7.62 -8.92
N LEU A 117 2.64 -6.59 -8.14
CA LEU A 117 3.05 -6.77 -6.75
C LEU A 117 1.96 -7.45 -5.92
N THR A 118 0.72 -6.94 -6.01
CA THR A 118 -0.42 -7.51 -5.27
C THR A 118 -0.68 -8.96 -5.72
N GLY A 119 -0.61 -9.23 -7.02
CA GLY A 119 -0.81 -10.56 -7.60
C GLY A 119 0.24 -11.56 -7.12
N ILE A 120 1.53 -11.22 -7.26
CA ILE A 120 2.65 -12.07 -6.84
C ILE A 120 2.55 -12.36 -5.33
N SER A 121 2.34 -11.33 -4.50
CA SER A 121 2.20 -11.53 -3.06
C SER A 121 1.00 -12.40 -2.70
N THR A 122 -0.14 -12.24 -3.37
CA THR A 122 -1.33 -13.09 -3.15
C THR A 122 -1.05 -14.53 -3.52
N VAL A 123 -0.40 -14.78 -4.66
CA VAL A 123 -0.03 -16.14 -5.11
C VAL A 123 0.91 -16.80 -4.10
N ILE A 124 1.94 -16.10 -3.64
CA ILE A 124 2.90 -16.61 -2.66
C ILE A 124 2.18 -16.97 -1.35
N ILE A 125 1.41 -16.04 -0.78
CA ILE A 125 0.67 -16.28 0.47
C ILE A 125 -0.27 -17.47 0.32
N THR A 126 -1.03 -17.53 -0.78
CA THR A 126 -1.98 -18.62 -1.04
C THR A 126 -1.26 -19.96 -1.18
N ALA A 127 -0.14 -20.01 -1.91
CA ALA A 127 0.64 -21.23 -2.09
C ALA A 127 1.14 -21.78 -0.74
N PHE A 128 1.74 -20.93 0.11
CA PHE A 128 2.21 -21.34 1.43
C PHE A 128 1.05 -21.73 2.37
N SER A 129 -0.08 -21.02 2.32
CA SER A 129 -1.28 -21.39 3.09
C SER A 129 -1.84 -22.74 2.66
N CYS A 130 -1.89 -23.02 1.35
CA CYS A 130 -2.33 -24.31 0.84
C CYS A 130 -1.37 -25.43 1.23
N LEU A 131 -0.06 -25.23 1.12
CA LEU A 131 0.94 -26.22 1.54
C LEU A 131 0.78 -26.58 3.02
N ALA A 132 0.65 -25.59 3.91
CA ALA A 132 0.42 -25.84 5.33
C ALA A 132 -0.87 -26.64 5.57
N LEU A 133 -1.97 -26.31 4.87
CA LEU A 133 -3.22 -27.06 4.94
C LEU A 133 -3.09 -28.51 4.46
N PHE A 134 -2.27 -28.78 3.44
CA PHE A 134 -2.01 -30.14 2.94
C PHE A 134 -1.20 -30.96 3.93
N GLU A 135 -0.22 -30.35 4.59
CA GLU A 135 0.59 -30.98 5.64
C GLU A 135 -0.19 -31.15 6.95
N GLY A 136 -1.37 -30.53 7.07
CA GLY A 136 -2.22 -30.62 8.24
C GLY A 136 -1.77 -29.67 9.36
N GLU A 137 -1.00 -28.64 9.02
CA GLU A 137 -0.47 -27.64 9.94
C GLU A 137 -1.19 -26.30 9.80
N MET A 138 -1.14 -25.48 10.85
CA MET A 138 -1.57 -24.09 10.76
C MET A 138 -0.51 -23.26 10.03
N THR A 139 -0.94 -22.39 9.11
CA THR A 139 -0.02 -21.49 8.39
C THR A 139 0.77 -20.59 9.36
N ILE A 140 0.08 -20.08 10.39
CA ILE A 140 0.60 -19.25 11.46
C ILE A 140 -0.07 -19.71 12.75
N ASP A 141 0.71 -19.87 13.83
CA ASP A 141 0.14 -20.19 15.13
C ASP A 141 -0.67 -19.02 15.68
N ALA A 142 -1.96 -19.27 15.89
CA ALA A 142 -2.89 -18.30 16.39
C ALA A 142 -3.82 -18.94 17.41
N TRP A 143 -4.20 -18.15 18.41
CA TRP A 143 -5.25 -18.55 19.34
C TRP A 143 -6.60 -18.55 18.63
N MET A 144 -7.29 -19.69 18.70
CA MET A 144 -8.63 -19.88 18.16
C MET A 144 -9.58 -20.30 19.29
N PRO A 145 -10.87 -19.92 19.24
CA PRO A 145 -11.86 -20.31 20.25
C PRO A 145 -12.26 -21.80 20.15
N PHE A 146 -11.75 -22.52 19.15
CA PHE A 146 -11.90 -23.94 18.95
C PHE A 146 -10.53 -24.56 18.67
N ASP A 147 -10.41 -25.87 18.88
CA ASP A 147 -9.19 -26.60 18.55
C ASP A 147 -9.04 -26.76 17.03
N PRO A 148 -8.05 -26.11 16.38
CA PRO A 148 -7.83 -26.19 14.93
C PRO A 148 -7.37 -27.57 14.49
N MET A 149 -6.67 -28.31 15.35
CA MET A 149 -6.05 -29.60 15.02
C MET A 149 -7.00 -30.79 15.23
N LYS A 150 -8.17 -30.56 15.83
CA LYS A 150 -9.17 -31.59 16.10
C LYS A 150 -9.74 -32.26 14.85
N SER A 151 -9.87 -31.52 13.74
CA SER A 151 -10.38 -32.05 12.47
C SER A 151 -9.92 -31.21 11.28
N LYS A 152 -9.90 -31.80 10.07
CA LYS A 152 -9.58 -31.05 8.84
C LYS A 152 -10.53 -29.88 8.59
N MET A 153 -11.80 -30.01 9.00
CA MET A 153 -12.79 -28.93 8.88
C MET A 153 -12.45 -27.77 9.81
N ASN A 154 -12.03 -28.05 11.04
CA ASN A 154 -11.59 -27.03 11.99
C ASN A 154 -10.34 -26.32 11.48
N LEU A 155 -9.37 -27.06 10.95
CA LEU A 155 -8.15 -26.50 10.39
C LEU A 155 -8.45 -25.58 9.20
N PHE A 156 -9.34 -26.00 8.30
CA PHE A 156 -9.79 -25.18 7.19
C PHE A 156 -10.49 -23.90 7.67
N ALA A 157 -11.41 -24.00 8.64
CA ALA A 157 -12.09 -22.85 9.21
C ALA A 157 -11.12 -21.86 9.88
N ALA A 158 -10.14 -22.36 10.64
CA ALA A 158 -9.09 -21.53 11.24
C ALA A 158 -8.27 -20.79 10.18
N SER A 159 -7.90 -21.47 9.10
CA SER A 159 -7.18 -20.87 7.97
C SER A 159 -7.99 -19.76 7.28
N GLN A 160 -9.30 -19.97 7.08
CA GLN A 160 -10.17 -18.93 6.51
C GLN A 160 -10.30 -17.71 7.42
N ILE A 161 -10.40 -17.90 8.74
CA ILE A 161 -10.44 -16.79 9.71
C ILE A 161 -9.14 -15.99 9.66
N LEU A 162 -7.98 -16.66 9.61
CA LEU A 162 -6.68 -16.00 9.49
C LEU A 162 -6.55 -15.27 8.16
N ALA A 163 -6.98 -15.87 7.05
CA ALA A 163 -6.96 -15.23 5.75
C ALA A 163 -7.84 -13.97 5.72
N ALA A 164 -9.06 -14.05 6.25
CA ALA A 164 -10.00 -12.92 6.29
C ALA A 164 -9.49 -11.76 7.17
N THR A 165 -8.82 -12.08 8.28
CA THR A 165 -8.28 -11.07 9.21
C THR A 165 -6.92 -10.51 8.78
N PHE A 166 -6.18 -11.20 7.89
CA PHE A 166 -4.86 -10.77 7.41
C PHE A 166 -4.87 -10.16 5.99
N VAL A 167 -5.45 -10.86 5.00
CA VAL A 167 -5.21 -10.57 3.57
C VAL A 167 -5.63 -9.15 3.20
N VAL A 168 -6.88 -8.78 3.49
CA VAL A 168 -7.39 -7.43 3.21
C VAL A 168 -6.95 -6.43 4.30
N PRO A 169 -7.16 -6.71 5.61
CA PRO A 169 -6.88 -5.73 6.66
C PRO A 169 -5.40 -5.35 6.83
N CYS A 170 -4.48 -6.25 6.48
CA CYS A 170 -3.04 -6.03 6.60
C CYS A 170 -2.37 -6.00 5.22
N GLY A 171 -2.47 -7.09 4.46
CA GLY A 171 -1.72 -7.29 3.21
C GLY A 171 -2.05 -6.27 2.12
N TYR A 172 -3.30 -6.24 1.64
CA TYR A 172 -3.71 -5.38 0.53
C TYR A 172 -3.60 -3.90 0.87
N ARG A 173 -3.89 -3.53 2.12
CA ARG A 173 -3.62 -2.18 2.64
C ARG A 173 -2.14 -1.82 2.53
N ALA A 174 -1.23 -2.70 2.93
CA ALA A 174 0.22 -2.47 2.79
C ALA A 174 0.66 -2.32 1.33
N PHE A 175 0.15 -3.18 0.43
CA PHE A 175 0.51 -3.11 -0.99
C PHE A 175 -0.06 -1.87 -1.68
N ALA A 176 -1.26 -1.42 -1.32
CA ALA A 176 -1.83 -0.18 -1.83
C ALA A 176 -1.02 1.05 -1.41
N MET A 177 -0.57 1.10 -0.14
CA MET A 177 0.32 2.16 0.35
C MET A 177 1.67 2.15 -0.37
N LEU A 178 2.27 0.97 -0.56
CA LEU A 178 3.51 0.85 -1.32
C LEU A 178 3.32 1.31 -2.77
N GLY A 179 2.18 0.97 -3.38
CA GLY A 179 1.83 1.37 -4.73
C GLY A 179 1.78 2.89 -4.94
N ILE A 180 1.17 3.63 -4.02
CA ILE A 180 1.13 5.09 -4.11
C ILE A 180 2.51 5.71 -3.90
N VAL A 181 3.31 5.20 -2.95
CA VAL A 181 4.68 5.66 -2.70
C VAL A 181 5.57 5.43 -3.92
N CYS A 182 5.56 4.23 -4.50
CA CYS A 182 6.32 3.93 -5.71
C CYS A 182 5.90 4.82 -6.88
N SER A 183 4.60 5.10 -7.01
CA SER A 183 4.09 5.96 -8.07
C SER A 183 4.51 7.43 -7.89
N LEU A 184 4.57 7.93 -6.65
CA LEU A 184 5.12 9.25 -6.35
C LEU A 184 6.62 9.33 -6.67
N ILE A 185 7.39 8.29 -6.36
CA ILE A 185 8.82 8.22 -6.71
C ILE A 185 9.01 8.21 -8.23
N LEU A 186 8.23 7.42 -8.95
CA LEU A 186 8.26 7.39 -10.42
C LEU A 186 7.90 8.75 -11.02
N TYR A 187 6.86 9.41 -10.47
CA TYR A 187 6.50 10.77 -10.85
C TYR A 187 7.68 11.74 -10.66
N LEU A 188 8.25 11.80 -9.46
CA LEU A 188 9.37 12.69 -9.15
C LEU A 188 10.55 12.45 -10.08
N ARG A 189 10.89 11.18 -10.33
CA ARG A 189 11.93 10.81 -11.29
C ARG A 189 11.66 11.40 -12.68
N ASP A 190 10.46 11.20 -13.21
CA ASP A 190 10.12 11.70 -14.55
C ASP A 190 10.16 13.24 -14.61
N GLN A 191 9.71 13.92 -13.54
CA GLN A 191 9.78 15.39 -13.48
C GLN A 191 11.21 15.91 -13.40
N LEU A 192 12.11 15.20 -12.71
CA LEU A 192 13.53 15.53 -12.67
C LEU A 192 14.19 15.34 -14.04
N VAL A 193 13.83 14.27 -14.77
CA VAL A 193 14.33 14.04 -16.13
C VAL A 193 13.82 15.12 -17.10
N ASP A 194 12.55 15.51 -17.02
CA ASP A 194 12.00 16.63 -17.80
C ASP A 194 12.74 17.93 -17.50
N LEU A 195 13.01 18.20 -16.22
CA LEU A 195 13.76 19.39 -15.81
C LEU A 195 15.20 19.37 -16.37
N GLN A 196 15.88 18.23 -16.31
CA GLN A 196 17.24 18.07 -16.86
C GLN A 196 17.26 18.27 -18.37
N ASN A 197 16.29 17.71 -19.09
CA ASN A 197 16.18 17.89 -20.55
C ASN A 197 15.94 19.36 -20.90
N LYS A 198 15.02 20.04 -20.22
CA LYS A 198 14.77 21.48 -20.41
C LYS A 198 15.99 22.33 -20.13
N ILE A 199 16.77 21.99 -19.10
CA ILE A 199 18.05 22.67 -18.81
C ILE A 199 19.06 22.45 -19.93
N ARG A 200 19.18 21.22 -20.46
CA ARG A 200 20.10 20.90 -21.56
C ARG A 200 19.70 21.58 -22.87
N ASP A 201 18.40 21.74 -23.10
CA ASP A 201 17.86 22.29 -24.33
C ASP A 201 17.85 23.84 -24.34
N LEU A 202 18.17 24.49 -23.21
CA LEU A 202 18.44 25.93 -23.15
C LEU A 202 19.67 26.27 -24.03
N ARG A 203 19.41 26.68 -25.27
CA ARG A 203 20.44 27.18 -26.19
C ARG A 203 20.38 28.71 -26.26
N PHE A 204 21.52 29.35 -26.04
CA PHE A 204 21.67 30.78 -26.26
C PHE A 204 21.66 31.08 -27.76
N ALA A 205 20.67 31.82 -28.23
CA ALA A 205 20.63 32.41 -29.56
C ALA A 205 20.46 33.92 -29.39
N THR A 206 21.32 34.70 -30.03
CA THR A 206 21.48 36.16 -29.86
C THR A 206 20.20 36.98 -30.14
N GLY A 207 19.21 36.40 -30.83
CA GLY A 207 17.90 37.03 -31.09
C GLY A 207 16.73 36.55 -30.21
N ASN A 208 16.97 35.70 -29.20
CA ASN A 208 15.91 34.98 -28.46
C ASN A 208 16.00 35.16 -26.94
N VAL A 209 16.59 36.26 -26.47
CA VAL A 209 16.93 36.49 -25.04
C VAL A 209 15.68 36.53 -24.15
N GLU A 210 14.58 37.14 -24.60
CA GLU A 210 13.32 37.16 -23.84
C GLU A 210 12.74 35.75 -23.67
N LYS A 211 12.70 34.97 -24.76
CA LYS A 211 12.25 33.59 -24.74
C LYS A 211 13.12 32.72 -23.82
N LEU A 212 14.44 32.89 -23.88
CA LEU A 212 15.39 32.20 -23.01
C LEU A 212 15.13 32.52 -21.53
N ARG A 213 14.84 33.79 -21.21
CA ARG A 213 14.54 34.22 -19.84
C ARG A 213 13.23 33.60 -19.34
N ASP A 214 12.21 33.52 -20.18
CA ASP A 214 10.93 32.90 -19.84
C ASP A 214 11.06 31.39 -19.63
N ASP A 215 11.79 30.71 -20.53
CA ASP A 215 12.06 29.27 -20.41
C ASP A 215 12.86 28.96 -19.13
N PHE A 216 13.88 29.77 -18.82
CA PHE A 216 14.63 29.63 -17.57
C PHE A 216 13.77 29.90 -16.34
N LYS A 217 12.90 30.91 -16.37
CA LYS A 217 11.97 31.20 -15.27
C LYS A 217 11.00 30.04 -15.02
N LEU A 218 10.52 29.38 -16.08
CA LEU A 218 9.69 28.19 -15.98
C LEU A 218 10.44 27.01 -15.35
N ILE A 219 11.70 26.79 -15.74
CA ILE A 219 12.58 25.77 -15.14
C ILE A 219 12.78 26.02 -13.65
N VAL A 220 13.15 27.25 -13.25
CA VAL A 220 13.34 27.60 -11.84
C VAL A 220 12.04 27.42 -11.05
N LYS A 221 10.91 27.87 -11.59
CA LYS A 221 9.59 27.70 -10.94
C LYS A 221 9.24 26.22 -10.74
N LYS A 222 9.56 25.37 -11.71
CA LYS A 222 9.35 23.91 -11.61
C LYS A 222 10.30 23.30 -10.57
N HIS A 223 11.58 23.68 -10.57
CA HIS A 223 12.57 23.21 -9.61
C HIS A 223 12.16 23.53 -8.16
N VAL A 224 11.78 24.79 -7.89
CA VAL A 224 11.33 25.23 -6.55
C VAL A 224 10.07 24.50 -6.09
N ARG A 225 9.19 24.08 -7.01
CA ARG A 225 7.99 23.30 -6.68
C ARG A 225 8.29 21.85 -6.34
N LEU A 226 9.35 21.27 -6.91
CA LEU A 226 9.75 19.89 -6.67
C LEU A 226 10.51 19.72 -5.33
N LEU A 227 11.09 20.80 -4.80
CA LEU A 227 11.72 20.90 -3.48
C LEU A 227 10.67 21.08 -2.38
#